data_AF-A0A2H6EAT4-F1
#
_entry.id   AF-A0A2H6EAT4-F1
#
_cell.length_a   1.000
_cell.length_b   1.000
_cell.length_c   1.000
_cell.angle_alpha   90.00
_cell.angle_beta   90.00
_cell.angle_gamma   90.00
#
_symmetry.space_group_name_H-M   'P 1'
#
loop_
_entity.id
_entity.type
_entity.pdbx_description
1 polymer ?
#
loop_
_entity_poly.entity_id
_entity_poly.type
_entity_poly.pdbx_seq_one_letter_code
_entity_poly.pdbx_strand_id
1 'polypeptide(L)' 'MENVVVVSIDTLITVIGGQYSCYQYRVINIGTNGTTTWKIFASVSKGLIKGEKWFTRPDGSKFFDNSYELIGLVLK' A
#
# COMPACT_ATOMS: atom_id res chain seq x y z
N MET A 1 4.21 17.51 -10.01
CA MET A 1 4.14 16.11 -9.58
C MET A 1 2.67 15.77 -9.49
N GLU A 2 2.20 14.86 -10.33
CA GLU A 2 0.80 14.45 -10.35
C GLU A 2 0.65 13.19 -9.48
N ASN A 3 -0.34 13.23 -8.59
CA ASN A 3 -0.64 12.12 -7.69
C ASN A 3 -2.01 11.56 -8.09
N VAL A 4 -2.05 10.29 -8.51
CA VAL A 4 -3.29 9.57 -8.77
C VAL A 4 -3.57 8.66 -7.58
N VAL A 5 -4.75 8.81 -6.98
CA VAL A 5 -5.22 7.91 -5.92
C VAL A 5 -6.33 7.04 -6.49
N VAL A 6 -6.07 5.74 -6.62
CA VAL A 6 -7.08 4.75 -7.00
C VAL A 6 -7.52 4.02 -5.74
N VAL A 7 -8.81 4.04 -5.44
CA VAL A 7 -9.39 3.30 -4.31
C VAL A 7 -10.18 2.12 -4.85
N SER A 8 -9.86 0.92 -4.40
CA SER A 8 -10.74 -0.25 -4.55
C SER A 8 -11.33 -0.61 -3.20
N ILE A 9 -12.64 -0.86 -3.20
CA ILE A 9 -13.44 -1.09 -2.01
C ILE A 9 -13.48 -2.59 -1.71
N ASP A 10 -13.42 -2.94 -0.42
CA ASP A 10 -13.64 -4.27 0.15
C ASP A 10 -12.67 -5.38 -0.30
N THR A 11 -11.46 -5.36 0.26
CA THR A 11 -10.50 -6.46 0.15
C THR A 11 -10.26 -7.09 1.52
N LEU A 12 -10.43 -8.41 1.62
CA LEU A 12 -10.02 -9.17 2.79
C LEU A 12 -8.53 -9.49 2.68
N ILE A 13 -7.75 -9.07 3.67
CA ILE A 13 -6.29 -9.30 3.71
C ILE A 13 -5.95 -10.14 4.94
N THR A 14 -5.16 -11.19 4.72
CA THR A 14 -4.55 -11.99 5.79
C THR A 14 -3.12 -11.52 5.99
N VAL A 15 -2.77 -11.20 7.23
CA VAL A 15 -1.44 -10.79 7.69
C VAL A 15 -1.09 -11.58 8.96
N ILE A 16 0.15 -11.47 9.44
CA ILE A 16 0.59 -12.11 10.70
C ILE A 16 -0.34 -11.74 11.87
N GLY A 17 -0.76 -10.48 11.98
CA GLY A 17 -1.67 -10.01 13.03
C GLY A 17 -3.11 -10.56 12.95
N GLY A 18 -3.48 -11.24 11.86
CA GLY A 18 -4.81 -11.81 11.65
C GLY A 18 -5.40 -11.43 10.28
N GLN A 19 -6.73 -11.55 10.17
CA GLN A 19 -7.44 -11.23 8.95
C GLN A 19 -8.27 -9.95 9.13
N TYR A 20 -8.21 -9.05 8.12
CA TYR A 20 -8.82 -7.74 8.20
C TYR A 20 -9.54 -7.37 6.90
N SER A 21 -10.79 -6.92 7.02
CA SER A 21 -11.48 -6.22 5.94
C SER A 21 -10.87 -4.83 5.77
N CYS A 22 -10.37 -4.56 4.56
CA CYS A 22 -9.62 -3.35 4.24
C CYS A 22 -10.15 -2.68 2.97
N TYR A 23 -9.95 -1.36 2.91
CA TYR A 23 -9.90 -0.62 1.66
C TYR A 23 -8.48 -0.66 1.12
N GLN A 24 -8.35 -0.86 -0.19
CA GLN A 24 -7.06 -0.79 -0.86
C GLN A 24 -6.94 0.56 -1.57
N TYR A 25 -5.87 1.28 -1.25
CA TYR A 25 -5.48 2.53 -1.89
C TYR A 25 -4.24 2.26 -2.74
N ARG A 26 -4.21 2.82 -3.93
CA ARG A 26 -3.00 2.91 -4.74
C ARG A 26 -2.69 4.38 -4.98
N VAL A 27 -1.59 4.83 -4.39
CA VAL A 27 -1.04 6.17 -4.61
C VAL A 27 0.05 6.05 -5.68
N ILE A 28 -0.10 6.79 -6.77
CA ILE A 28 0.83 6.80 -7.90
C ILE A 28 1.35 8.22 -8.06
N ASN A 29 2.64 8.41 -7.82
CA ASN A 29 3.31 9.69 -8.00
C ASN A 29 4.15 9.61 -9.28
N ILE A 30 3.73 10.36 -10.30
CA ILE A 30 4.38 10.36 -11.62
C ILE A 30 5.41 11.49 -11.66
N GLY A 31 6.66 11.14 -11.94
CA GLY A 31 7.77 12.06 -12.11
C GLY A 31 8.52 11.83 -13.43
N THR A 32 9.37 12.77 -13.79
CA THR A 32 10.21 12.70 -15.00
C THR A 32 11.15 11.50 -15.02
N ASN A 33 11.65 11.11 -13.85
CA ASN A 33 12.62 10.02 -13.72
C ASN A 33 11.97 8.65 -13.45
N GLY A 34 10.65 8.57 -13.47
CA GLY A 34 9.89 7.34 -13.18
C GLY A 34 8.67 7.59 -12.29
N THR A 35 8.03 6.49 -11.92
CA THR A 35 6.78 6.47 -11.16
C THR A 35 6.97 5.76 -9.83
N THR A 36 6.63 6.42 -8.72
CA THR A 36 6.53 5.76 -7.42
C THR A 36 5.10 5.27 -7.23
N THR A 37 4.92 4.00 -6.92
CA THR A 37 3.62 3.42 -6.60
C THR A 37 3.63 2.90 -5.17
N TRP A 38 2.59 3.24 -4.41
CA TRP A 38 2.36 2.74 -3.07
C TRP A 38 0.98 2.10 -2.99
N LYS A 39 0.94 0.79 -2.73
CA LYS A 39 -0.27 0.02 -2.47
C LYS A 39 -0.46 -0.07 -0.97
N ILE A 40 -1.58 0.41 -0.45
CA ILE A 40 -1.88 0.48 0.98
C ILE A 40 -3.19 -0.24 1.23
N PHE A 41 -3.24 -1.01 2.31
CA PHE A 41 -4.45 -1.62 2.83
C PHE A 41 -4.73 -1.05 4.21
N ALA A 42 -5.90 -0.44 4.39
CA ALA A 42 -6.31 0.11 5.67
C ALA A 42 -7.70 -0.39 6.05
N SER A 43 -7.86 -0.78 7.30
CA SER A 43 -9.13 -1.18 7.90
C SER A 43 -9.72 -0.02 8.68
N VAL A 44 -11.04 0.17 8.61
CA VAL A 44 -11.76 1.26 9.30
C VAL A 44 -11.51 1.22 10.81
N SER A 45 -11.49 0.03 11.40
CA SER A 45 -11.40 -0.14 12.86
C SER A 45 -9.97 -0.23 13.39
N LYS A 46 -8.99 -0.49 12.51
CA LYS A 46 -7.60 -0.82 12.90
C LYS A 46 -6.54 0.09 12.26
N GLY A 47 -6.91 0.93 11.30
CA GLY A 47 -5.97 1.79 10.58
C GLY A 47 -5.16 1.02 9.54
N LEU A 48 -3.88 1.37 9.39
CA LEU A 48 -2.99 0.76 8.40
C LEU A 48 -2.71 -0.72 8.73
N ILE A 49 -3.01 -1.60 7.78
CA ILE A 49 -2.81 -3.06 7.92
C ILE A 49 -1.58 -3.53 7.15
N LYS A 50 -1.41 -3.08 5.90
CA LYS A 50 -0.30 -3.48 5.04
C LYS A 50 0.02 -2.39 4.05
N GLY A 51 1.28 -2.27 3.64
CA GLY A 51 1.66 -1.43 2.53
C GLY A 51 2.87 -1.95 1.78
N GLU A 52 2.90 -1.71 0.48
CA GLU A 52 3.97 -2.12 -0.43
C GLU A 52 4.29 -0.95 -1.36
N LYS A 53 5.55 -0.53 -1.38
CA LYS A 53 6.02 0.60 -2.17
C LYS A 53 7.10 0.14 -3.14
N TRP A 54 6.99 0.60 -4.38
CA TRP A 54 7.98 0.35 -5.41
C TRP A 54 8.13 1.55 -6.33
N PHE A 55 9.27 1.60 -7.01
CA PHE A 55 9.58 2.56 -8.05
C PHE A 55 9.61 1.87 -9.41
N THR A 56 9.08 2.51 -10.44
CA THR A 56 9.14 2.05 -11.83
C THR A 56 9.87 3.09 -12.65
N ARG A 57 11.02 2.74 -13.22
CA ARG A 57 11.77 3.63 -14.12
C ARG A 57 11.03 3.82 -15.46
N PRO A 58 11.40 4.85 -16.25
CA PRO A 58 10.82 5.07 -17.57
C PRO A 58 11.04 3.89 -18.54
N ASP A 59 12.10 3.11 -18.33
CA ASP A 59 12.40 1.87 -19.07
C ASP A 59 11.51 0.68 -18.65
N GLY A 60 10.60 0.87 -17.69
CA GLY A 60 9.69 -0.14 -17.16
C GLY A 60 10.26 -1.01 -16.04
N SER A 61 11.56 -0.89 -15.71
CA SER A 61 12.17 -1.67 -14.64
C SER A 61 11.61 -1.30 -13.27
N LYS A 62 11.33 -2.31 -12.44
CA LYS A 62 10.70 -2.14 -11.12
C LYS A 62 11.68 -2.41 -9.99
N PHE A 63 11.74 -1.49 -9.03
CA PHE A 63 12.56 -1.59 -7.83
C PHE A 63 11.64 -1.57 -6.63
N PHE A 64 11.69 -2.64 -5.84
CA PHE A 64 11.02 -2.65 -4.54
C PHE A 64 11.74 -1.67 -3.61
N ASP A 65 10.96 -0.81 -2.93
CA ASP A 65 11.46 0.16 -1.96
C ASP A 65 11.31 -0.42 -0.56
N ASN A 66 10.06 -0.59 -0.12
CA ASN A 66 9.76 -1.16 1.19
C ASN A 66 8.36 -1.76 1.27
N SER A 67 8.13 -2.52 2.34
CA SER A 67 6.81 -2.97 2.75
C SER A 67 6.69 -2.92 4.27
N TYR A 68 5.45 -2.89 4.74
CA TYR A 68 5.12 -3.09 6.13
C TYR A 68 3.84 -3.91 6.24
N GLU A 69 3.70 -4.59 7.37
CA GLU A 69 2.55 -5.43 7.67
C GLU A 69 2.27 -5.40 9.17
N LEU A 70 1.00 -5.35 9.57
CA LEU A 70 0.58 -5.43 10.95
C LEU A 70 0.83 -6.84 11.50
N ILE A 71 1.72 -6.96 12.47
CA ILE A 71 2.08 -8.24 13.11
C ILE A 71 1.32 -8.52 14.41
N GLY A 72 0.66 -7.52 14.98
CA GLY A 72 -0.11 -7.67 16.22
C GLY A 72 -0.60 -6.34 16.77
N LEU A 73 -1.64 -6.39 17.61
CA LEU A 73 -2.16 -5.25 18.36
C LEU A 73 -1.77 -5.41 19.82
N VAL A 74 -1.01 -4.45 20.37
CA VAL A 74 -0.77 -4.39 21.81
C VAL A 74 -1.91 -3.57 22.42
N LEU A 75 -2.88 -4.25 23.02
CA LEU A 75 -3.94 -3.61 23.80
C LEU A 75 -3.34 -3.20 25.15
N LYS A 76 -3.48 -1.93 25.51
CA LYS A 76 -3.23 -1.43 26.87
C LYS A 76 -4.48 -1.55 27.71
#